data_AF-A0A540UV93-F1
#
_entry.id   AF-A0A540UV93-F1
#
_cell.length_a   1.000
_cell.length_b   1.000
_cell.length_c   1.000
_cell.angle_alpha   90.00
_cell.angle_beta   90.00
_cell.angle_gamma   90.00
#
_symmetry.space_group_name_H-M   'P 1'
#
loop_
_entity.id
_entity.type
_entity.pdbx_description
1 polymer ?
#
loop_
_entity_poly.entity_id
_entity_poly.type
_entity_poly.pdbx_seq_one_letter_code
_entity_poly.pdbx_strand_id
1 'polypeptide(L)'
;MWLTLTTIREIDAQLRKYGYTGTLSGVRVAIESIRKERKRQGIKESSVRISRRQMISYVWKRKSRLLEEELQLLEQSFKMYPSLHSFHQMVQTFREAFDERNYPAFFKWLEKQLSSPNNHLYDCALRLRRDLQSIKLAFSTSYSNGVVEGHVHRLKLMKRIMYGRAKLDLLEKRVLYHL
;
A
#
# COMPACT_ATOMS: atom_id res chain seq x y z
N MET A 1 14.85 4.59 -27.73
CA MET A 1 14.05 3.34 -27.76
C MET A 1 14.89 2.10 -27.41
N TRP A 2 15.80 2.18 -26.43
CA TRP A 2 16.69 1.06 -26.03
C TRP A 2 16.64 0.77 -24.52
N LEU A 3 15.79 1.49 -23.78
CA LEU A 3 15.82 1.55 -22.31
C LEU A 3 14.85 0.56 -21.63
N THR A 4 14.20 -0.33 -22.38
CA THR A 4 13.22 -1.29 -21.85
C THR A 4 13.69 -2.74 -21.87
N LEU A 5 14.83 -3.05 -22.51
CA LEU A 5 15.37 -4.41 -22.56
C LEU A 5 16.23 -4.63 -21.30
N THR A 6 15.80 -5.55 -20.45
CA THR A 6 16.45 -5.74 -19.14
C THR A 6 17.51 -6.85 -19.16
N THR A 7 17.39 -7.79 -20.10
CA THR A 7 18.28 -8.95 -20.16
C THR A 7 19.22 -8.95 -21.37
N ILE A 8 20.41 -9.53 -21.21
CA ILE A 8 21.43 -9.62 -22.29
C ILE A 8 20.89 -10.39 -23.49
N ARG A 9 20.03 -11.40 -23.26
CA ARG A 9 19.39 -12.19 -24.32
C ARG A 9 18.42 -11.36 -25.17
N GLU A 10 17.64 -10.49 -24.55
CA GLU A 10 16.74 -9.58 -25.27
C GLU A 10 17.52 -8.59 -26.13
N ILE A 11 18.68 -8.12 -25.64
CA ILE A 11 19.55 -7.21 -26.37
C ILE A 11 20.22 -7.91 -27.57
N ASP A 12 20.75 -9.13 -27.38
CA ASP A 12 21.32 -9.94 -28.49
C ASP A 12 20.27 -10.23 -29.57
N ALA A 13 19.05 -10.61 -29.16
CA ALA A 13 17.96 -10.88 -30.09
C ALA A 13 17.57 -9.65 -30.92
N GLN A 14 17.65 -8.45 -30.36
CA GLN A 14 17.45 -7.21 -31.12
C GLN A 14 18.62 -6.91 -32.04
N LEU A 15 19.87 -7.02 -31.57
CA LEU A 15 21.05 -6.77 -32.40
C LEU A 15 21.09 -7.67 -33.64
N ARG A 16 20.68 -8.93 -33.51
CA ARG A 16 20.55 -9.86 -34.65
C ARG A 16 19.54 -9.38 -35.70
N LYS A 17 18.44 -8.74 -35.29
CA LYS A 17 17.48 -8.12 -36.23
C LYS A 17 18.09 -6.95 -37.01
N TYR A 18 19.09 -6.28 -36.45
CA TYR A 18 19.86 -5.23 -37.11
C TYR A 18 21.10 -5.76 -37.87
N GLY A 19 21.22 -7.08 -38.05
CA GLY A 19 22.27 -7.70 -38.85
C GLY A 19 23.54 -8.08 -38.08
N TYR A 20 23.51 -8.08 -36.74
CA TYR A 20 24.65 -8.57 -35.96
C TYR A 20 24.82 -10.09 -36.11
N THR A 21 25.98 -10.52 -36.60
CA THR A 21 26.32 -11.94 -36.84
C THR A 21 27.28 -12.53 -35.81
N GLY A 22 27.69 -11.76 -34.80
CA GLY A 22 28.66 -12.19 -33.80
C GLY A 22 28.12 -13.12 -32.71
N THR A 23 28.97 -13.39 -31.72
CA THR A 23 28.66 -14.27 -30.59
C THR A 23 27.94 -13.52 -29.47
N LEU A 24 27.06 -14.23 -28.75
CA LEU A 24 26.38 -13.70 -27.57
C LEU A 24 27.37 -13.27 -26.47
N SER A 25 28.51 -13.95 -26.38
CA SER A 25 29.62 -13.56 -25.49
C SER A 25 30.22 -12.21 -25.86
N GLY A 26 30.35 -11.88 -27.16
CA GLY A 26 30.80 -10.56 -27.61
C GLY A 26 29.83 -9.45 -27.20
N VAL A 27 28.53 -9.70 -27.36
CA VAL A 27 27.46 -8.79 -26.89
C VAL A 27 27.52 -8.61 -25.37
N ARG A 28 27.70 -9.69 -24.62
CA ARG A 28 27.84 -9.64 -23.16
C ARG A 28 29.03 -8.77 -22.72
N VAL A 29 30.21 -8.98 -23.31
CA VAL A 29 31.43 -8.21 -22.96
C VAL A 29 31.24 -6.73 -23.25
N ALA A 30 30.67 -6.39 -24.42
CA ALA A 30 30.39 -5.00 -24.79
C ALA A 30 29.36 -4.35 -23.86
N ILE A 31 28.30 -5.06 -23.47
CA ILE A 31 27.30 -4.53 -22.53
C ILE A 31 27.91 -4.38 -21.12
N GLU A 32 28.74 -5.32 -20.68
CA GLU A 32 29.41 -5.25 -19.38
C GLU A 32 30.39 -4.06 -19.31
N SER A 33 31.14 -3.77 -20.39
CA SER A 33 32.02 -2.60 -20.45
C SER A 33 31.22 -1.30 -20.39
N ILE A 34 30.14 -1.18 -21.17
CA ILE A 34 29.23 0.00 -21.16
C ILE A 34 28.62 0.20 -19.76
N ARG A 35 28.18 -0.87 -19.10
CA ARG A 35 27.63 -0.80 -17.74
C ARG A 35 28.70 -0.37 -16.71
N LYS A 36 29.94 -0.81 -16.88
CA LYS A 36 31.07 -0.47 -16.00
C LYS A 36 31.50 1.00 -16.18
N GLU A 37 31.49 1.50 -17.41
CA GLU A 37 31.72 2.92 -17.73
C GLU A 37 30.61 3.82 -17.19
N ARG A 38 29.34 3.46 -17.38
CA ARG A 38 28.21 4.17 -16.74
C ARG A 38 28.34 4.24 -15.22
N LYS A 39 28.76 3.14 -14.58
CA LYS A 39 29.00 3.08 -13.13
C LYS A 39 30.17 3.98 -12.71
N ARG A 40 31.23 4.08 -13.52
CA ARG A 40 32.39 4.97 -13.27
C ARG A 40 32.05 6.44 -13.47
N GLN A 41 31.19 6.77 -14.44
CA GLN A 41 30.71 8.13 -14.71
C GLN A 41 29.68 8.63 -13.70
N GLY A 42 29.35 7.86 -12.66
CA GLY A 42 28.39 8.28 -11.64
C GLY A 42 26.95 8.41 -12.14
N ILE A 43 26.65 7.94 -13.36
CA ILE A 43 25.29 7.86 -13.91
C ILE A 43 24.58 6.72 -13.19
N LYS A 44 24.21 6.95 -11.93
CA LYS A 44 23.12 6.21 -11.29
C LYS A 44 21.87 6.70 -11.99
N GLU A 45 21.27 5.88 -12.84
CA GLU A 45 19.82 5.93 -13.03
C GLU A 45 19.22 5.69 -11.64
N SER A 46 19.04 6.77 -10.88
CA SER A 46 18.29 6.75 -9.63
C SER A 46 16.85 6.52 -10.01
N SER A 47 16.51 5.30 -10.41
CA SER A 47 15.13 4.87 -10.42
C SER A 47 14.67 5.05 -8.98
N VAL A 48 13.88 6.09 -8.69
CA VAL A 48 13.33 6.28 -7.36
C VAL A 48 12.46 5.06 -7.09
N ARG A 49 12.97 4.16 -6.24
CA ARG A 49 12.28 2.91 -5.93
C ARG A 49 11.33 3.18 -4.79
N ILE A 50 10.04 3.19 -5.10
CA ILE A 50 8.99 3.26 -4.09
C ILE A 50 8.73 1.83 -3.60
N SER A 51 8.94 1.59 -2.31
CA SER A 51 8.59 0.31 -1.71
C SER A 51 7.07 0.13 -1.65
N ARG A 52 6.61 -1.12 -1.64
CA ARG A 52 5.17 -1.42 -1.45
C ARG A 52 4.60 -0.77 -0.19
N ARG A 53 5.37 -0.72 0.91
CA ARG A 53 4.94 -0.09 2.17
C ARG A 53 4.75 1.41 2.02
N GLN A 54 5.68 2.09 1.35
CA GLN A 54 5.55 3.52 1.05
C GLN A 54 4.33 3.77 0.17
N MET A 55 4.13 2.97 -0.89
CA MET A 55 2.98 3.14 -1.77
C MET A 55 1.65 2.99 -1.02
N ILE A 56 1.50 1.95 -0.19
CA ILE A 56 0.32 1.77 0.66
C ILE A 56 0.12 2.97 1.60
N SER A 57 1.21 3.46 2.20
CA SER A 57 1.16 4.64 3.05
C SER A 57 0.70 5.88 2.29
N TYR A 58 1.25 6.15 1.11
CA TYR A 58 0.91 7.32 0.31
C TYR A 58 -0.53 7.26 -0.19
N VAL A 59 -0.99 6.08 -0.62
CA VAL A 59 -2.38 5.86 -1.03
C VAL A 59 -3.37 6.10 0.12
N TRP A 60 -2.96 5.84 1.36
CA TRP A 60 -3.80 6.03 2.55
C TRP A 60 -3.70 7.43 3.18
N LYS A 61 -2.56 8.13 3.02
CA LYS A 61 -2.36 9.46 3.61
C LYS A 61 -3.36 10.47 3.05
N ARG A 62 -3.77 11.42 3.88
CA ARG A 62 -4.53 12.60 3.42
C ARG A 62 -3.67 13.44 2.51
N LYS A 63 -4.26 14.05 1.48
CA LYS A 63 -3.56 14.95 0.56
C LYS A 63 -2.80 16.07 1.29
N SER A 64 -3.37 16.62 2.36
CA SER A 64 -2.75 17.68 3.18
C SER A 64 -1.53 17.24 4.00
N ARG A 65 -1.30 15.92 4.14
CA ARG A 65 -0.18 15.34 4.89
C ARG A 65 0.88 14.70 3.99
N LEU A 66 0.68 14.73 2.68
CA LEU A 66 1.67 14.27 1.72
C LEU A 66 2.67 15.40 1.49
N LEU A 67 3.96 15.07 1.56
CA LEU A 67 5.01 15.99 1.12
C LEU A 67 4.98 16.13 -0.40
N GLU A 68 5.53 17.22 -0.92
CA GLU A 68 5.55 17.49 -2.36
C GLU A 68 6.29 16.38 -3.14
N GLU A 69 7.40 15.89 -2.59
CA GLU A 69 8.12 14.73 -3.14
C GLU A 69 7.27 13.45 -3.16
N GLU A 70 6.47 13.21 -2.12
CA GLU A 70 5.58 12.04 -2.04
C GLU A 70 4.45 12.15 -3.07
N LEU A 71 3.91 13.35 -3.28
CA LEU A 71 2.89 13.61 -4.31
C LEU A 71 3.44 13.38 -5.71
N GLN A 72 4.64 13.90 -6.01
CA GLN A 72 5.28 13.69 -7.31
C GLN A 72 5.50 12.20 -7.61
N LEU A 73 5.93 11.43 -6.60
CA LEU A 73 6.12 9.98 -6.73
C LEU A 73 4.80 9.23 -6.95
N LEU A 74 3.74 9.64 -6.27
CA LEU A 74 2.40 9.08 -6.43
C LEU A 74 1.84 9.40 -7.84
N GLU A 75 2.01 10.62 -8.33
CA GLU A 75 1.60 11.03 -9.68
C GLU A 75 2.38 10.29 -10.78
N GLN A 76 3.70 10.14 -10.62
CA GLN A 76 4.50 9.31 -11.53
C GLN A 76 4.00 7.86 -11.55
N SER A 77 3.61 7.34 -10.39
CA SER A 77 3.06 5.99 -10.27
C SER A 77 1.70 5.86 -10.98
N PHE A 78 0.86 6.89 -10.94
CA PHE A 78 -0.39 6.92 -11.69
C PHE A 78 -0.19 6.94 -13.20
N LYS A 79 0.83 7.66 -13.69
CA LYS A 79 1.17 7.67 -15.12
C LYS A 79 1.61 6.28 -15.61
N MET A 80 2.36 5.54 -14.80
CA MET A 80 2.78 4.18 -15.12
C MET A 80 1.66 3.15 -14.94
N TYR A 81 0.79 3.32 -13.94
CA TYR A 81 -0.26 2.38 -13.57
C TYR A 81 -1.60 3.10 -13.37
N PRO A 82 -2.38 3.33 -14.46
CA PRO A 82 -3.65 4.07 -14.36
C PRO A 82 -4.69 3.44 -13.42
N SER A 83 -4.68 2.11 -13.28
CA SER A 83 -5.56 1.39 -12.33
C SER A 83 -5.28 1.75 -10.86
N LEU A 84 -4.05 2.17 -10.54
CA LEU A 84 -3.71 2.64 -9.19
C LEU A 84 -4.39 3.97 -8.89
N HIS A 85 -4.58 4.83 -9.90
CA HIS A 85 -5.24 6.12 -9.73
C HIS A 85 -6.72 5.96 -9.35
N SER A 86 -7.45 5.09 -10.06
CA SER A 86 -8.85 4.81 -9.73
C SER A 86 -8.99 4.19 -8.34
N PHE A 87 -8.10 3.26 -7.98
CA PHE A 87 -8.05 2.69 -6.63
C PHE A 87 -7.77 3.75 -5.55
N HIS A 88 -6.81 4.65 -5.80
CA HIS A 88 -6.52 5.75 -4.89
C HIS A 88 -7.72 6.67 -4.67
N GLN A 89 -8.45 7.02 -5.73
CA GLN A 89 -9.68 7.82 -5.62
C GLN A 89 -10.74 7.12 -4.76
N MET A 90 -10.89 5.79 -4.90
CA MET A 90 -11.82 5.01 -4.06
C MET A 90 -11.42 5.08 -2.58
N VAL A 91 -10.13 5.02 -2.26
CA VAL A 91 -9.63 5.13 -0.88
C VAL A 91 -9.83 6.55 -0.34
N GLN A 92 -9.51 7.59 -1.12
CA GLN A 92 -9.64 8.97 -0.64
C GLN A 92 -11.10 9.37 -0.43
N THR A 93 -12.01 9.00 -1.33
CA THR A 93 -13.46 9.28 -1.15
C THR A 93 -14.05 8.61 0.09
N PHE A 94 -13.61 7.39 0.41
CA PHE A 94 -13.94 6.75 1.68
C PHE A 94 -13.44 7.57 2.87
N ARG A 95 -12.17 7.98 2.84
CA ARG A 95 -11.55 8.73 3.93
C ARG A 95 -12.21 10.09 4.15
N GLU A 96 -12.47 10.82 3.08
CA GLU A 96 -13.14 12.13 3.11
C GLU A 96 -14.50 12.02 3.80
N ALA A 97 -15.29 10.99 3.47
CA ALA A 97 -16.57 10.77 4.14
C ALA A 97 -16.42 10.63 5.66
N PHE A 98 -15.45 9.84 6.15
CA PHE A 98 -15.17 9.70 7.58
C PHE A 98 -14.61 10.97 8.22
N ASP A 99 -13.71 11.66 7.53
CA ASP A 99 -13.06 12.87 8.01
C ASP A 99 -14.09 14.01 8.19
N GLU A 100 -15.05 14.11 7.28
CA GLU A 100 -16.16 15.07 7.33
C GLU A 100 -17.35 14.60 8.17
N ARG A 101 -17.29 13.38 8.73
CA ARG A 101 -18.42 12.71 9.40
C ARG A 101 -19.70 12.70 8.53
N ASN A 102 -19.53 12.58 7.22
CA ASN A 102 -20.62 12.58 6.25
C ASN A 102 -21.09 11.15 5.93
N TYR A 103 -22.03 10.63 6.73
CA TYR A 103 -22.60 9.29 6.53
C TYR A 103 -23.28 9.11 5.15
N PRO A 104 -24.09 10.06 4.63
CA PRO A 104 -24.63 9.94 3.27
C PRO A 104 -23.57 9.75 2.18
N ALA A 105 -22.45 10.49 2.26
CA ALA A 105 -21.34 10.32 1.33
C ALA A 105 -20.70 8.92 1.44
N PHE A 106 -20.49 8.43 2.67
CA PHE A 106 -20.02 7.06 2.91
C PHE A 106 -20.98 6.01 2.33
N PHE A 107 -22.29 6.18 2.52
CA PHE A 107 -23.29 5.23 2.04
C PHE A 107 -23.30 5.17 0.51
N LYS A 108 -23.24 6.34 -0.16
CA LYS A 108 -23.09 6.41 -1.63
C LYS A 108 -21.80 5.75 -2.11
N TRP A 109 -20.69 5.94 -1.38
CA TRP A 109 -19.44 5.24 -1.68
C TRP A 109 -19.60 3.72 -1.54
N LEU A 110 -20.27 3.25 -0.49
CA LEU A 110 -20.51 1.84 -0.23
C LEU A 110 -21.33 1.19 -1.36
N GLU A 111 -22.43 1.83 -1.77
CA GLU A 111 -23.24 1.37 -2.91
C GLU A 111 -22.42 1.30 -4.20
N LYS A 112 -21.58 2.31 -4.46
CA LYS A 112 -20.69 2.31 -5.63
C LYS A 112 -19.75 1.09 -5.61
N GLN A 113 -19.16 0.75 -4.46
CA GLN A 113 -18.28 -0.41 -4.35
C GLN A 113 -19.04 -1.74 -4.49
N LEU A 114 -20.31 -1.80 -4.09
CA LEU A 114 -21.14 -3.00 -4.17
C LEU A 114 -21.84 -3.17 -5.54
N SER A 115 -21.75 -2.20 -6.43
CA SER A 115 -22.40 -2.23 -7.75
C SER A 115 -21.86 -3.32 -8.68
N SER A 116 -20.60 -3.75 -8.49
CA SER A 116 -19.97 -4.78 -9.30
C SER A 116 -19.03 -5.65 -8.45
N PRO A 117 -19.09 -6.99 -8.56
CA PRO A 117 -18.15 -7.90 -7.91
C PRO A 117 -16.68 -7.66 -8.32
N ASN A 118 -16.44 -7.03 -9.48
CA ASN A 118 -15.10 -6.76 -9.98
C ASN A 118 -14.45 -5.53 -9.33
N ASN A 119 -15.17 -4.79 -8.49
CA ASN A 119 -14.61 -3.64 -7.80
C ASN A 119 -13.53 -4.09 -6.80
N HIS A 120 -12.38 -3.40 -6.79
CA HIS A 120 -11.24 -3.75 -5.93
C HIS A 120 -11.57 -3.81 -4.43
N LEU A 121 -12.61 -3.08 -3.98
CA LEU A 121 -13.03 -3.02 -2.59
C LEU A 121 -14.36 -3.75 -2.33
N TYR A 122 -14.85 -4.57 -3.26
CA TYR A 122 -16.15 -5.25 -3.15
C TYR A 122 -16.28 -6.08 -1.86
N ASP A 123 -15.33 -6.99 -1.60
CA ASP A 123 -15.36 -7.82 -0.39
C ASP A 123 -15.23 -7.00 0.90
N CYS A 124 -14.51 -5.88 0.83
CA CYS A 124 -14.41 -4.95 1.95
C CYS A 124 -15.76 -4.28 2.21
N ALA A 125 -16.40 -3.77 1.15
CA ALA A 125 -17.72 -3.17 1.21
C ALA A 125 -18.78 -4.16 1.70
N LEU A 126 -18.71 -5.44 1.32
CA LEU A 126 -19.59 -6.48 1.85
C LEU A 126 -19.47 -6.63 3.37
N ARG A 127 -18.25 -6.62 3.90
CA ARG A 127 -18.02 -6.66 5.35
C ARG A 127 -18.57 -5.41 6.03
N LEU A 128 -18.28 -4.23 5.50
CA LEU A 128 -18.80 -2.97 6.04
C LEU A 128 -20.33 -2.93 6.04
N ARG A 129 -20.98 -3.47 5.00
CA ARG A 129 -22.44 -3.54 4.93
C ARG A 129 -23.06 -4.39 6.04
N ARG A 130 -22.37 -5.45 6.50
CA ARG A 130 -22.87 -6.29 7.61
C ARG A 130 -22.95 -5.51 8.92
N ASP A 131 -22.03 -4.56 9.12
CA ASP A 131 -21.91 -3.76 10.35
C ASP A 131 -22.44 -2.33 10.18
N LEU A 132 -23.35 -2.10 9.22
CA LEU A 132 -23.77 -0.76 8.81
C LEU A 132 -24.34 0.09 9.97
N GLN A 133 -25.06 -0.52 10.90
CA GLN A 133 -25.61 0.17 12.08
C GLN A 133 -24.49 0.71 12.99
N SER A 134 -23.50 -0.13 13.30
CA SER A 134 -22.33 0.27 14.09
C SER A 134 -21.52 1.35 13.38
N ILE A 135 -21.38 1.26 12.06
CA ILE A 135 -20.71 2.27 11.26
C ILE A 135 -21.48 3.59 11.32
N LYS A 136 -22.80 3.58 11.10
CA LYS A 136 -23.65 4.79 11.20
C LYS A 136 -23.48 5.49 12.55
N LEU A 137 -23.45 4.73 13.65
CA LEU A 137 -23.17 5.27 14.97
C LEU A 137 -21.76 5.88 15.10
N ALA A 138 -20.75 5.31 14.44
CA ALA A 138 -19.40 5.87 14.43
C ALA A 138 -19.33 7.26 13.74
N PHE A 139 -20.23 7.55 12.79
CA PHE A 139 -20.34 8.89 12.19
C PHE A 139 -20.98 9.90 13.16
N SER A 140 -22.01 9.50 13.91
CA SER A 140 -22.78 10.39 14.78
C SER A 140 -22.19 10.57 16.18
N THR A 141 -21.38 9.63 16.65
CA THR A 141 -20.84 9.64 18.02
C THR A 141 -19.38 10.07 18.08
N SER A 142 -18.94 10.61 19.22
CA SER A 142 -17.53 10.86 19.50
C SER A 142 -16.80 9.63 20.05
N TYR A 143 -17.55 8.57 20.38
CA TYR A 143 -16.99 7.33 20.92
C TYR A 143 -16.19 6.58 19.87
N SER A 144 -15.07 6.01 20.30
CA SER A 144 -14.26 5.11 19.49
C SER A 144 -13.96 3.85 20.30
N ASN A 145 -13.79 2.73 19.60
CA ASN A 145 -13.33 1.49 20.23
C ASN A 145 -11.87 1.55 20.69
N GLY A 146 -11.14 2.66 20.49
CA GLY A 146 -9.72 2.75 20.81
C GLY A 146 -9.39 2.48 22.29
N VAL A 147 -10.22 2.95 23.22
CA VAL A 147 -10.01 2.68 24.66
C VAL A 147 -10.17 1.19 24.97
N VAL A 148 -11.25 0.59 24.46
CA VAL A 148 -11.54 -0.84 24.63
C VAL A 148 -10.44 -1.69 23.99
N GLU A 149 -10.04 -1.36 22.77
CA GLU A 149 -8.93 -2.03 22.06
C GLU A 149 -7.61 -1.89 22.80
N GLY A 150 -7.35 -0.74 23.43
CA GLY A 150 -6.19 -0.53 24.30
C GLY A 150 -6.18 -1.46 25.50
N HIS A 151 -7.33 -1.60 26.20
CA HIS A 151 -7.46 -2.56 27.30
C HIS A 151 -7.30 -4.01 26.82
N VAL A 152 -7.92 -4.39 25.71
CA VAL A 152 -7.77 -5.72 25.11
C VAL A 152 -6.32 -5.99 24.72
N HIS A 153 -5.60 -5.00 24.18
CA HIS A 153 -4.18 -5.13 23.85
C HIS A 153 -3.35 -5.33 25.12
N ARG A 154 -3.58 -4.54 26.17
CA ARG A 154 -2.90 -4.70 27.48
C ARG A 154 -3.13 -6.11 28.05
N LEU A 155 -4.36 -6.61 28.02
CA LEU A 155 -4.70 -7.96 28.47
C LEU A 155 -3.97 -9.03 27.64
N LYS A 156 -4.01 -8.92 26.30
CA LYS A 156 -3.31 -9.84 25.39
C LYS A 156 -1.79 -9.82 25.62
N LEU A 157 -1.21 -8.66 25.89
CA LEU A 157 0.21 -8.50 26.19
C LEU A 157 0.57 -9.21 27.49
N MET A 158 -0.19 -8.98 28.57
CA MET A 158 0.04 -9.63 29.87
C MET A 158 -0.05 -11.16 29.73
N LYS A 159 -1.06 -11.67 29.02
CA LYS A 159 -1.18 -13.11 28.74
C LYS A 159 0.02 -13.64 27.95
N ARG A 160 0.55 -12.87 26.98
CA ARG A 160 1.73 -13.25 26.17
C ARG A 160 3.01 -13.29 27.01
N ILE A 161 3.23 -12.29 27.87
CA ILE A 161 4.38 -12.24 28.81
C ILE A 161 4.33 -13.44 29.76
N MET A 162 3.13 -13.90 30.12
CA MET A 162 2.92 -15.05 31.00
C MET A 162 2.83 -16.39 30.26
N TYR A 163 3.33 -16.46 29.02
CA TYR A 163 3.35 -17.68 28.20
C TYR A 163 1.97 -18.35 28.05
N GLY A 164 0.89 -17.57 28.07
CA GLY A 164 -0.48 -18.07 27.97
C GLY A 164 -1.03 -18.70 29.26
N ARG A 165 -0.26 -18.75 30.35
CA ARG A 165 -0.63 -19.44 31.61
C ARG A 165 -1.50 -18.60 32.54
N ALA A 166 -1.74 -17.33 32.20
CA ALA A 166 -2.63 -16.45 32.94
C ALA A 166 -4.10 -16.80 32.65
N LYS A 167 -4.72 -17.53 33.58
CA LYS A 167 -6.18 -17.72 33.66
C LYS A 167 -6.86 -16.41 34.08
N LEU A 168 -8.19 -16.35 33.99
CA LEU A 168 -8.97 -15.13 34.22
C LEU A 168 -8.73 -14.53 35.61
N ASP A 169 -8.71 -15.36 36.65
CA ASP A 169 -8.40 -15.00 38.04
C ASP A 169 -7.04 -14.29 38.18
N LEU A 170 -6.01 -14.80 37.49
CA LEU A 170 -4.68 -14.21 37.52
C LEU A 170 -4.61 -12.92 36.71
N LEU A 171 -5.28 -12.87 35.55
CA LEU A 171 -5.39 -11.64 34.75
C LEU A 171 -6.12 -10.53 35.53
N GLU A 172 -7.23 -10.86 36.19
CA GLU A 172 -7.99 -9.95 37.04
C GLU A 172 -7.10 -9.39 38.15
N LYS A 173 -6.38 -10.27 38.86
CA LYS A 173 -5.45 -9.87 39.92
C LYS A 173 -4.40 -8.85 39.43
N ARG A 174 -3.77 -9.11 38.28
CA ARG A 174 -2.74 -8.21 37.73
C ARG A 174 -3.31 -6.92 37.15
N VAL A 175 -4.55 -6.92 36.66
CA VAL A 175 -5.17 -5.75 36.02
C VAL A 175 -5.78 -4.80 37.05
N LEU A 176 -6.50 -5.34 38.04
CA LEU A 176 -7.18 -4.56 39.08
C LEU A 176 -6.23 -4.15 40.21
N TYR A 177 -5.33 -5.06 40.64
CA TYR A 177 -4.47 -4.84 41.80
C TYR A 177 -3.01 -4.53 41.44
N HIS A 178 -2.69 -4.39 40.15
CA HIS A 178 -1.36 -4.03 39.65
C HIS A 178 -0.18 -4.92 40.14
N LEU A 179 -0.44 -6.22 40.33
CA LEU A 179 0.56 -7.27 40.61
C LEU A 179 1.34 -7.73 39.37
#